data_AF-A0A839UI88-F1
#
_entry.id   AF-A0A839UI88-F1
#
_cell.length_a   1.000
_cell.length_b   1.000
_cell.length_c   1.000
_cell.angle_alpha   90.00
_cell.angle_beta   90.00
_cell.angle_gamma   90.00
#
_symmetry.space_group_name_H-M   'P 1'
#
loop_
_entity.id
_entity.type
_entity.pdbx_description
1 polymer ?
#
loop_
_entity_poly.entity_id
_entity_poly.type
_entity_poly.pdbx_seq_one_letter_code
_entity_poly.pdbx_strand_id
1 'polypeptide(L)'
;MTSLEHAISIAASAHAGYLADDKEPYIFHLLRVMLALDTEDERIVGVQHDVVEKTALTLDSLRSEGFPGHILERFANKAMRRSKNRLPRS
;
A
#
# COMPACT_ATOMS: atom_id res chain seq x y z
N MET A 1 -4.17 -17.32 -6.82
CA MET A 1 -3.55 -16.33 -5.94
C MET A 1 -4.67 -15.55 -5.27
N THR A 2 -4.64 -15.42 -3.95
CA THR A 2 -5.62 -14.60 -3.21
C THR A 2 -5.32 -13.11 -3.39
N SER A 3 -6.29 -12.23 -3.11
CA SER A 3 -6.09 -10.78 -3.15
C SER A 3 -4.96 -10.31 -2.23
N LEU A 4 -4.79 -10.95 -1.08
CA LEU A 4 -3.72 -10.65 -0.13
C LEU A 4 -2.34 -11.10 -0.63
N GLU A 5 -2.23 -12.32 -1.18
CA GLU A 5 -1.00 -12.80 -1.82
C GLU A 5 -0.58 -11.88 -2.97
N HIS A 6 -1.55 -11.40 -3.76
CA HIS A 6 -1.34 -10.44 -4.84
C HIS A 6 -0.84 -9.09 -4.33
N ALA A 7 -1.47 -8.55 -3.29
CA ALA A 7 -1.01 -7.32 -2.67
C ALA A 7 0.44 -7.44 -2.17
N ILE A 8 0.79 -8.53 -1.49
CA ILE A 8 2.17 -8.77 -1.01
C ILE A 8 3.15 -8.85 -2.17
N SER A 9 2.80 -9.55 -3.26
CA SER A 9 3.65 -9.69 -4.44
C SER A 9 3.93 -8.34 -5.11
N ILE A 10 2.91 -7.48 -5.22
CA ILE A 10 3.08 -6.13 -5.77
C ILE A 10 3.98 -5.31 -4.85
N ALA A 11 3.75 -5.34 -3.53
CA ALA A 11 4.56 -4.61 -2.57
C ALA A 11 6.03 -5.01 -2.61
N ALA A 12 6.30 -6.32 -2.65
CA ALA A 12 7.65 -6.86 -2.75
C ALA A 12 8.34 -6.45 -4.06
N SER A 13 7.62 -6.50 -5.18
CA SER A 13 8.15 -6.10 -6.49
C SER A 13 8.43 -4.60 -6.56
N ALA A 14 7.53 -3.78 -6.04
CA ALA A 14 7.63 -2.33 -6.09
C ALA A 14 8.76 -1.78 -5.19
N HIS A 15 9.13 -2.52 -4.14
CA HIS A 15 10.23 -2.20 -3.24
C HIS A 15 11.44 -3.14 -3.38
N ALA A 16 11.56 -3.87 -4.49
CA ALA A 16 12.67 -4.76 -4.73
C ALA A 16 14.00 -3.99 -4.72
N GLY A 17 14.93 -4.40 -3.85
CA GLY A 17 16.23 -3.73 -3.67
C GLY A 17 16.16 -2.40 -2.91
N TYR A 18 14.97 -1.93 -2.51
CA TYR A 18 14.83 -0.74 -1.68
C TYR A 18 15.15 -1.09 -0.22
N LEU A 19 16.14 -0.40 0.35
CA LEU A 19 16.55 -0.56 1.74
C LEU A 19 16.01 0.59 2.59
N ALA A 20 15.63 0.28 3.82
CA ALA A 20 15.35 1.27 4.85
C ALA A 20 16.66 1.86 5.41
N ASP A 21 16.54 2.89 6.26
CA ASP A 21 17.69 3.60 6.85
C ASP A 21 18.59 2.68 7.71
N ASP A 22 18.01 1.61 8.25
CA ASP A 22 18.69 0.56 9.00
C ASP A 22 19.37 -0.50 8.11
N LYS A 23 19.32 -0.32 6.78
CA LYS A 23 19.81 -1.24 5.74
C LYS A 23 19.05 -2.57 5.64
N GLU A 24 17.87 -2.69 6.25
CA GLU A 24 16.98 -3.83 6.02
C GLU A 24 16.16 -3.66 4.73
N PRO A 25 15.75 -4.76 4.08
CA PRO A 25 14.77 -4.72 3.00
C PRO A 25 13.48 -4.01 3.42
N TYR A 26 13.08 -2.97 2.69
CA TYR A 26 11.92 -2.14 3.05
C TYR A 26 10.61 -2.92 3.14
N ILE A 27 10.49 -4.02 2.40
CA ILE A 27 9.34 -4.93 2.45
C ILE A 27 9.03 -5.42 3.87
N PHE A 28 10.02 -5.51 4.77
CA PHE A 28 9.78 -5.89 6.16
C PHE A 28 8.92 -4.87 6.91
N HIS A 29 9.08 -3.57 6.63
CA HIS A 29 8.21 -2.55 7.21
C HIS A 29 6.75 -2.77 6.80
N LEU A 30 6.51 -3.00 5.51
CA LEU A 30 5.17 -3.25 4.97
C LEU A 30 4.52 -4.51 5.54
N LEU A 31 5.31 -5.59 5.65
CA LEU A 31 4.83 -6.84 6.26
C LEU A 31 4.52 -6.68 7.76
N ARG A 32 5.31 -5.91 8.51
CA ARG A 32 5.03 -5.61 9.92
C ARG A 32 3.70 -4.86 10.08
N VAL A 33 3.46 -3.84 9.25
CA VAL A 33 2.19 -3.10 9.26
C VAL A 33 1.03 -4.02 8.90
N MET A 34 1.17 -4.83 7.85
CA MET A 34 0.15 -5.79 7.44
C MET A 34 -0.20 -6.77 8.57
N LEU A 35 0.80 -7.41 9.18
CA LEU A 35 0.58 -8.43 10.22
C LEU A 35 -0.03 -7.87 11.52
N ALA A 36 0.06 -6.57 11.74
CA ALA A 36 -0.56 -5.88 12.88
C ALA A 36 -2.06 -5.58 12.69
N LEU A 37 -2.65 -5.90 11.52
CA LEU A 37 -4.04 -5.61 11.19
C LEU A 37 -4.92 -6.87 11.28
N ASP A 38 -6.20 -6.67 11.55
CA ASP A 38 -7.12 -7.76 11.90
C ASP A 38 -7.82 -8.34 10.67
N THR A 39 -8.34 -7.48 9.79
CA THR A 39 -9.11 -7.93 8.62
C THR A 39 -8.25 -8.07 7.36
N GLU A 40 -8.63 -8.98 6.45
CA GLU A 40 -7.92 -9.15 5.18
C GLU A 40 -7.88 -7.86 4.35
N ASP A 41 -8.99 -7.11 4.31
CA ASP A 41 -9.04 -5.82 3.63
C ASP A 41 -8.05 -4.81 4.21
N GLU A 42 -7.95 -4.72 5.54
CA GLU A 42 -6.99 -3.85 6.20
C GLU A 42 -5.57 -4.30 5.89
N ARG A 43 -5.29 -5.60 5.90
CA ARG A 43 -3.98 -6.16 5.54
C ARG A 43 -3.58 -5.80 4.11
N ILE A 44 -4.49 -5.94 3.15
CA ILE A 44 -4.27 -5.55 1.74
C ILE A 44 -3.95 -4.06 1.64
N VAL A 45 -4.71 -3.20 2.33
CA VAL A 45 -4.47 -1.74 2.31
C VAL A 45 -3.19 -1.37 3.06
N GLY A 46 -2.89 -2.09 4.14
CA GLY A 46 -1.71 -1.90 4.99
C GLY A 46 -0.42 -2.24 4.26
N VAL A 47 -0.34 -3.40 3.59
CA VAL A 47 0.88 -3.79 2.86
C VAL A 47 1.17 -2.88 1.67
N GLN A 48 0.14 -2.28 1.07
CA GLN A 48 0.27 -1.40 -0.09
C GLN A 48 0.41 0.09 0.27
N HIS A 49 0.39 0.46 1.55
CA HIS A 49 0.29 1.87 1.91
C HIS A 49 1.45 2.73 1.40
N ASP A 50 2.68 2.26 1.59
CA ASP A 50 3.86 2.97 1.08
C ASP A 50 4.12 2.69 -0.39
N VAL A 51 3.53 1.64 -0.96
CA VAL A 51 3.62 1.40 -2.41
C VAL A 51 2.97 2.56 -3.15
N VAL A 52 1.76 2.95 -2.75
CA VAL A 52 1.05 4.09 -3.35
C VAL A 52 1.76 5.42 -3.05
N GLU A 53 2.43 5.54 -1.91
CA GLU A 53 3.08 6.79 -1.50
C GLU A 53 4.48 7.00 -2.06
N LYS A 54 5.21 5.92 -2.35
CA LYS A 54 6.64 5.95 -2.70
C LYS A 54 6.94 5.42 -4.10
N THR A 55 5.94 4.90 -4.80
CA THR A 55 6.10 4.35 -6.16
C THR A 55 5.09 4.96 -7.13
N ALA A 56 5.22 4.66 -8.42
CA ALA A 56 4.35 5.17 -9.48
C ALA A 56 2.97 4.47 -9.55
N LEU A 57 2.63 3.64 -8.56
CA LEU A 57 1.41 2.84 -8.57
C LEU A 57 0.15 3.71 -8.42
N THR A 58 -0.74 3.67 -9.40
CA THR A 58 -2.00 4.44 -9.39
C THR A 58 -3.22 3.58 -9.03
N LEU A 59 -4.34 4.22 -8.68
CA LEU A 59 -5.62 3.52 -8.49
C LEU A 59 -6.06 2.76 -9.76
N ASP A 60 -5.80 3.31 -10.94
CA ASP A 60 -6.08 2.64 -12.21
C ASP A 60 -5.18 1.42 -12.43
N SER A 61 -3.93 1.47 -11.95
CA SER A 61 -3.04 0.30 -11.94
C SER A 61 -3.63 -0.80 -11.06
N LEU A 62 -4.05 -0.48 -9.83
CA LEU A 62 -4.70 -1.42 -8.93
C LEU A 62 -6.01 -1.99 -9.49
N ARG A 63 -6.79 -1.18 -10.20
CA ARG A 63 -8.00 -1.67 -10.90
C ARG A 63 -7.64 -2.67 -11.99
N SER A 64 -6.57 -2.40 -12.74
CA SER A 64 -6.11 -3.27 -13.83
C SER A 64 -5.53 -4.59 -13.32
N GLU A 65 -4.96 -4.59 -12.11
CA GLU A 65 -4.49 -5.78 -11.39
C GLU A 65 -5.66 -6.64 -10.84
N GLY A 66 -6.91 -6.18 -10.96
CA GLY A 66 -8.10 -6.98 -10.59
C GLY A 66 -8.51 -6.88 -9.12
N PHE A 67 -8.04 -5.86 -8.38
CA PHE A 67 -8.50 -5.65 -7.00
C PHE A 67 -10.01 -5.33 -6.96
N PRO A 68 -10.75 -5.88 -5.98
CA PRO A 68 -12.18 -5.66 -5.87
C PRO A 68 -12.50 -4.20 -5.50
N GLY A 69 -13.67 -3.73 -5.92
CA GLY A 69 -14.07 -2.32 -5.81
C GLY A 69 -13.99 -1.77 -4.38
N HIS A 70 -14.36 -2.55 -3.37
CA HIS A 70 -14.32 -2.13 -1.97
C HIS A 70 -12.88 -1.89 -1.45
N ILE A 71 -11.89 -2.59 -2.00
CA ILE A 71 -10.47 -2.34 -1.71
C ILE A 71 -10.00 -1.04 -2.38
N LEU A 72 -10.37 -0.82 -3.64
CA LEU A 72 -10.06 0.41 -4.37
C LEU A 72 -10.63 1.65 -3.67
N GLU A 73 -11.86 1.54 -3.14
CA GLU A 73 -12.48 2.61 -2.33
C GLU A 73 -11.69 2.93 -1.06
N ARG A 74 -11.17 1.89 -0.37
CA ARG A 74 -10.32 2.10 0.81
C ARG A 74 -9.02 2.84 0.46
N PHE A 75 -8.39 2.52 -0.67
CA PHE A 75 -7.21 3.26 -1.16
C PHE A 75 -7.56 4.71 -1.56
N ALA A 76 -8.66 4.92 -2.26
CA ALA A 76 -9.12 6.25 -2.67
C ALA A 76 -9.42 7.16 -1.47
N ASN A 77 -10.07 6.62 -0.43
CA ASN A 77 -10.35 7.35 0.81
C ASN A 77 -9.06 7.76 1.55
N LYS A 78 -8.03 6.91 1.54
CA LYS A 78 -6.73 7.23 2.12
C LYS A 78 -6.01 8.33 1.33
N ALA A 79 -6.02 8.26 0.00
CA ALA A 79 -5.48 9.31 -0.87
C ALA A 79 -6.22 10.66 -0.67
N MET A 80 -7.54 10.65 -0.51
CA MET A 80 -8.35 11.85 -0.32
C MET A 80 -8.12 12.52 1.05
N ARG A 81 -7.88 11.74 2.12
CA ARG A 81 -7.48 12.28 3.44
C ARG A 81 -6.15 13.05 3.38
N ARG A 82 -5.25 12.68 2.46
CA ARG A 82 -3.97 13.37 2.25
C ARG A 82 -4.13 14.75 1.61
N SER A 83 -5.07 14.90 0.67
CA SER A 83 -5.39 16.21 0.06
C SER A 83 -5.91 17.20 1.11
N LYS A 84 -6.73 16.74 2.06
CA LYS A 84 -7.26 17.58 3.15
C LYS A 84 -6.23 17.91 4.24
N ASN A 85 -5.20 17.08 4.44
CA ASN A 85 -4.15 17.30 5.45
C ASN A 85 -2.95 18.14 4.98
N ARG A 86 -2.92 18.62 3.73
CA ARG A 86 -1.98 19.64 3.24
C ARG A 86 -2.61 21.03 3.31
N LEU A 87 -3.06 21.46 4.48
CA LEU A 87 -3.19 22.90 4.73
C LEU A 87 -1.76 23.47 4.86
N PRO A 88 -1.43 24.61 4.23
CA PRO A 88 -0.11 25.21 4.37
C PRO A 88 0.11 25.52 5.84
N ARG A 89 1.20 25.01 6.42
CA ARG A 89 1.70 25.53 7.70
C ARG A 89 2.19 26.94 7.39
N SER A 90 1.35 27.90 7.78
CA SER A 90 1.69 29.33 7.90
C SER A 90 2.91 29.52 8.78
#